data_AF-A0A7J4HVK0-F1
#
_entry.id   AF-A0A7J4HVK0-F1
#
_cell.length_a   1.000
_cell.length_b   1.000
_cell.length_c   1.000
_cell.angle_alpha   90.00
_cell.angle_beta   90.00
_cell.angle_gamma   90.00
#
_symmetry.space_group_name_H-M   'P 1'
#
loop_
_entity.id
_entity.type
_entity.pdbx_description
1 polymer ?
#
loop_
_entity_poly.entity_id
_entity_poly.type
_entity_poly.pdbx_seq_one_letter_code
_entity_poly.pdbx_strand_id
1 'polypeptide(L)'
;MGSRRSRLELIFDILLAIQNKGGRIKPTHLMYKSNLSHKLLNSYLEELLGKGLVQVEEEFSKKKQNTTKTVLITDKGLGFLAEFRRMREFTDAFGL
;
A
#
# COMPACT_ATOMS: atom_id res chain seq x y z
N MET A 1 -21.45 -0.95 -14.20
CA MET A 1 -21.84 -1.35 -12.82
C MET A 1 -20.54 -1.66 -12.09
N GLY A 2 -20.02 -0.73 -11.27
CA GLY A 2 -18.68 -0.86 -10.69
C GLY A 2 -18.62 -2.04 -9.73
N SER A 3 -17.88 -3.10 -10.09
CA SER A 3 -17.59 -4.21 -9.19
C SER A 3 -16.90 -3.64 -7.94
N ARG A 4 -17.31 -4.12 -6.76
CA ARG A 4 -16.59 -3.78 -5.53
C ARG A 4 -15.17 -4.32 -5.65
N ARG A 5 -14.17 -3.45 -5.47
CA ARG A 5 -12.76 -3.86 -5.39
C ARG A 5 -12.63 -5.01 -4.40
N SER A 6 -12.07 -6.11 -4.86
CA SER A 6 -11.74 -7.26 -4.03
C SER A 6 -10.66 -6.87 -3.02
N ARG A 7 -10.56 -7.67 -1.96
CA ARG A 7 -9.54 -7.50 -0.92
C ARG A 7 -8.11 -7.46 -1.49
N LEU A 8 -7.82 -8.30 -2.48
CA LEU A 8 -6.49 -8.36 -3.10
C LEU A 8 -6.21 -7.11 -3.95
N GLU A 9 -7.21 -6.60 -4.67
CA GLU A 9 -7.07 -5.33 -5.40
C GLU A 9 -6.81 -4.16 -4.47
N LEU A 10 -7.47 -4.11 -3.31
CA LEU A 10 -7.21 -3.06 -2.31
C LEU A 10 -5.77 -3.12 -1.77
N ILE A 11 -5.27 -4.32 -1.47
CA ILE A 11 -3.88 -4.53 -1.07
C ILE A 11 -2.92 -4.08 -2.17
N PHE A 12 -3.20 -4.49 -3.42
CA PHE A 12 -2.41 -4.10 -4.58
C PHE A 12 -2.39 -2.58 -4.75
N ASP A 13 -3.54 -1.91 -4.68
CA ASP A 13 -3.67 -0.45 -4.81
C ASP A 13 -2.84 0.29 -3.75
N ILE A 14 -2.87 -0.18 -2.50
CA ILE A 14 -2.09 0.41 -1.39
C ILE A 14 -0.60 0.28 -1.67
N LEU A 15 -0.12 -0.94 -1.97
CA LEU A 15 1.29 -1.19 -2.24
C LEU A 15 1.78 -0.43 -3.47
N LEU A 16 0.95 -0.37 -4.52
CA LEU A 16 1.23 0.38 -5.74
C LEU A 16 1.33 1.88 -5.47
N ALA A 17 0.46 2.43 -4.62
CA ALA A 17 0.52 3.85 -4.23
C ALA A 17 1.82 4.19 -3.47
N ILE A 18 2.32 3.27 -2.63
CA ILE A 18 3.61 3.41 -1.95
C ILE A 18 4.76 3.34 -2.97
N GLN A 19 4.76 2.33 -3.86
CA GLN A 19 5.76 2.15 -4.91
C GLN A 19 5.87 3.39 -5.81
N ASN A 20 4.74 3.93 -6.27
CA ASN A 20 4.68 5.12 -7.13
C ASN A 20 5.20 6.40 -6.47
N LYS A 21 5.45 6.39 -5.15
CA LYS A 21 6.10 7.48 -4.41
C LYS A 21 7.57 7.22 -4.10
N GLY A 22 8.21 6.31 -4.83
CA GLY A 22 9.61 5.94 -4.62
C GLY A 22 9.77 4.98 -3.44
N GLY A 23 8.75 4.17 -3.18
CA GLY A 23 8.77 3.14 -2.14
C GLY A 23 8.61 3.65 -0.71
N ARG A 24 8.39 4.96 -0.51
CA ARG A 24 8.17 5.58 0.80
C ARG A 24 7.09 6.65 0.73
N ILE A 25 6.16 6.67 1.69
CA ILE A 25 5.05 7.62 1.69
C ILE A 25 4.57 7.91 3.11
N LYS A 26 4.14 9.14 3.36
CA LYS A 26 3.47 9.50 4.62
C LYS A 26 2.05 8.90 4.65
N PRO A 27 1.56 8.38 5.79
CA PRO A 27 0.20 7.84 5.89
C PRO A 27 -0.88 8.82 5.39
N THR A 28 -0.70 10.12 5.67
CA THR A 28 -1.61 11.17 5.20
C THR A 28 -1.66 11.25 3.67
N HIS A 29 -0.52 11.18 2.99
CA HIS A 29 -0.47 11.17 1.53
C HIS A 29 -1.03 9.88 0.92
N LEU A 30 -0.90 8.76 1.62
CA LEU A 30 -1.45 7.48 1.19
C LEU A 30 -2.98 7.50 1.24
N MET A 31 -3.56 8.09 2.29
CA MET A 31 -5.01 8.26 2.45
C MET A 31 -5.64 9.03 1.29
N TYR A 32 -5.04 10.14 0.87
CA TYR A 32 -5.53 10.91 -0.27
C TYR A 32 -5.44 10.16 -1.61
N LYS A 33 -4.64 9.09 -1.69
CA LYS A 33 -4.39 8.34 -2.93
C LYS A 33 -5.15 7.01 -3.03
N SER A 34 -5.51 6.39 -1.91
CA SER A 34 -6.06 5.02 -1.92
C SER A 34 -7.56 4.95 -2.24
N ASN A 35 -8.28 6.08 -2.30
CA ASN A 35 -9.75 6.11 -2.40
C ASN A 35 -10.40 5.18 -1.35
N LEU A 36 -9.83 5.16 -0.14
CA LEU A 36 -10.23 4.33 1.00
C LEU A 36 -10.57 5.24 2.17
N SER A 37 -11.53 4.83 3.00
CA SER A 37 -11.76 5.50 4.28
C SER A 37 -10.55 5.31 5.20
N HIS A 38 -10.32 6.26 6.11
CA HIS A 38 -9.20 6.23 7.05
C HIS A 38 -9.17 4.92 7.87
N LYS A 39 -10.33 4.48 8.37
CA LYS A 39 -10.45 3.24 9.14
C LYS A 39 -10.04 2.01 8.33
N LEU A 40 -10.48 1.92 7.08
CA LEU A 40 -10.20 0.78 6.22
C LEU A 40 -8.72 0.75 5.81
N LEU A 41 -8.15 1.90 5.44
CA LEU A 41 -6.72 2.01 5.13
C LEU A 41 -5.85 1.57 6.32
N ASN A 42 -6.16 2.04 7.54
CA ASN A 42 -5.39 1.66 8.72
C ASN A 42 -5.46 0.15 9.01
N SER A 43 -6.65 -0.46 8.88
CA SER A 43 -6.80 -1.91 9.04
C SER A 43 -5.95 -2.69 8.03
N TYR A 44 -5.90 -2.26 6.76
CA TYR A 44 -5.02 -2.88 5.78
C TYR A 44 -3.55 -2.61 6.06
N LEU A 45 -3.16 -1.40 6.47
CA LEU A 45 -1.77 -1.09 6.80
C LEU A 45 -1.26 -1.95 7.97
N GLU A 46 -2.09 -2.14 9.01
CA GLU A 46 -1.77 -3.04 10.13
C GLU A 46 -1.56 -4.48 9.65
N GLU A 47 -2.42 -4.97 8.75
CA GLU A 47 -2.24 -6.29 8.16
C GLU A 47 -0.95 -6.39 7.33
N LEU A 48 -0.69 -5.40 6.47
CA LEU A 48 0.49 -5.38 5.60
C LEU A 48 1.78 -5.30 6.44
N LEU A 49 1.75 -4.56 7.54
CA LEU A 49 2.83 -4.50 8.52
C LEU A 49 3.03 -5.86 9.18
N GLY A 50 1.96 -6.48 9.68
CA GLY A 50 2.01 -7.82 10.30
C GLY A 50 2.48 -8.92 9.34
N LYS A 51 2.25 -8.76 8.03
CA LYS A 51 2.74 -9.65 6.98
C LYS A 51 4.14 -9.32 6.49
N GLY A 52 4.76 -8.22 6.94
CA GLY A 52 6.07 -7.75 6.50
C GLY A 52 6.09 -7.28 5.04
N LEU A 53 4.95 -6.87 4.48
CA LEU A 53 4.84 -6.30 3.13
C LEU A 53 5.17 -4.80 3.11
N VAL A 54 5.02 -4.15 4.26
CA VAL A 54 5.43 -2.77 4.51
C VAL A 54 6.14 -2.69 5.86
N GLN A 55 6.91 -1.62 6.06
CA GLN A 55 7.48 -1.22 7.34
C GLN A 55 7.12 0.24 7.64
N VAL A 56 7.18 0.62 8.90
CA VAL A 56 6.95 2.01 9.33
C VAL A 56 8.20 2.51 10.03
N GLU A 57 8.71 3.65 9.55
CA GLU A 57 9.79 4.39 10.18
C GLU A 57 9.22 5.65 10.85
N GLU A 58 9.75 5.97 12.03
CA GLU A 58 9.40 7.16 12.79
C GLU A 58 10.62 8.08 12.88
N GLU A 59 10.49 9.28 12.33
CA GLU A 59 11.56 10.29 12.38
C GLU A 59 11.13 11.45 13.27
N PHE A 60 11.95 11.77 14.28
CA PHE A 60 11.74 12.94 15.11
C PHE A 60 12.28 14.20 14.45
N SER A 61 11.41 15.16 14.14
CA SER A 61 11.81 16.44 13.59
C SER A 61 12.02 17.46 14.71
N LYS A 62 13.28 17.76 15.04
CA LYS A 62 13.64 18.83 16.01
C LYS A 62 13.01 20.18 15.65
N LYS A 63 12.87 20.48 14.36
CA LYS A 63 12.32 21.76 13.87
C LYS A 63 10.81 21.89 14.09
N LYS A 64 10.06 20.78 14.01
CA LYS A 64 8.61 20.76 14.20
C LYS A 64 8.20 20.26 15.59
N GLN A 65 9.17 19.86 16.41
CA GLN A 65 8.98 19.19 17.70
C GLN A 65 7.93 18.06 17.63
N ASN A 66 7.96 17.29 16.54
CA ASN A 66 7.02 16.20 16.33
C ASN A 66 7.66 14.99 15.65
N THR A 67 7.03 13.83 15.85
CA THR A 67 7.40 12.59 15.18
C THR A 67 6.58 12.43 13.91
N THR A 68 7.25 12.21 12.78
CA THR A 68 6.59 11.91 11.52
C THR A 68 6.75 10.43 11.17
N LYS A 69 5.64 9.78 10.86
CA LYS A 69 5.63 8.40 10.38
C LYS A 69 5.75 8.35 8.86
N THR A 70 6.56 7.43 8.37
CA THR A 70 6.71 7.11 6.95
C THR A 70 6.50 5.62 6.75
N VAL A 71 5.64 5.24 5.81
CA VAL A 71 5.42 3.85 5.40
C VAL A 71 6.37 3.56 4.25
N LEU A 72 7.11 2.46 4.32
CA LEU A 72 8.00 1.99 3.27
C LEU A 72 7.55 0.61 2.79
N ILE A 73 7.62 0.38 1.49
CA ILE A 73 7.39 -0.95 0.92
C ILE A 73 8.65 -1.80 1.12
N THR A 74 8.47 -3.06 1.52
CA THR A 74 9.59 -4.00 1.66
C THR A 74 9.84 -4.76 0.35
N ASP A 75 10.95 -5.48 0.25
CA ASP A 75 11.21 -6.37 -0.89
C ASP A 75 10.10 -7.43 -1.05
N LYS A 76 9.57 -7.92 0.08
CA LYS A 76 8.42 -8.83 0.08
C LYS A 76 7.17 -8.18 -0.49
N GLY A 77 6.92 -6.90 -0.17
CA GLY A 77 5.84 -6.10 -0.74
C GLY A 77 5.99 -5.88 -2.24
N LEU A 78 7.21 -5.62 -2.71
CA LEU A 78 7.53 -5.52 -4.14
C LEU A 78 7.32 -6.87 -4.86
N GLY A 79 7.72 -7.97 -4.23
CA GLY A 79 7.46 -9.33 -4.72
C GLY A 79 5.97 -9.60 -4.90
N PHE A 80 5.14 -9.23 -3.92
CA PHE A 80 3.69 -9.34 -4.05
C PHE A 80 3.14 -8.55 -5.25
N LEU A 81 3.61 -7.31 -5.46
CA LEU A 81 3.17 -6.50 -6.61
C LEU A 81 3.52 -7.18 -7.94
N ALA A 82 4.70 -7.77 -8.05
CA ALA A 82 5.14 -8.47 -9.26
C ALA A 82 4.29 -9.72 -9.54
N GLU A 83 4.02 -10.54 -8.53
CA GLU A 83 3.14 -11.72 -8.66
C GLU A 83 1.71 -11.33 -9.02
N PHE A 84 1.18 -10.28 -8.38
CA PHE A 84 -0.18 -9.83 -8.67
C PHE A 84 -0.33 -9.30 -10.10
N ARG A 85 0.68 -8.60 -10.63
CA ARG A 85 0.70 -8.18 -12.04
C ARG A 85 0.69 -9.38 -12.99
N ARG A 86 1.54 -10.38 -12.74
CA ARG A 86 1.55 -11.63 -13.51
C ARG A 86 0.19 -12.34 -13.49
N MET A 87 -0.42 -12.43 -12.32
CA MET A 87 -1.76 -13.02 -12.18
C MET A 87 -2.79 -12.25 -13.01
N ARG A 88 -2.79 -10.92 -12.94
CA ARG A 88 -3.73 -10.09 -13.72
C ARG A 88 -3.51 -10.27 -15.22
N GLU A 89 -2.27 -10.20 -15.68
CA GLU A 89 -1.92 -10.42 -17.09
C GLU A 89 -2.36 -11.80 -17.58
N PHE A 90 -2.20 -12.83 -16.75
CA PHE A 90 -2.69 -14.17 -17.04
C PHE A 90 -4.22 -14.19 -17.16
N THR A 91 -4.95 -13.67 -16.17
CA THR A 91 -6.42 -13.63 -16.18
C THR A 91 -6.96 -12.85 -17.39
N ASP A 92 -6.36 -11.69 -17.69
CA ASP A 92 -6.72 -10.84 -18.83
C ASP A 92 -6.52 -11.59 -20.16
N ALA A 93 -5.48 -12.41 -20.29
CA ALA A 93 -5.22 -13.21 -21.49
C ALA A 93 -6.30 -14.26 -21.78
N PHE A 94 -7.08 -14.66 -20.77
CA PHE A 94 -8.23 -15.57 -20.91
C PHE A 94 -9.58 -14.86 -20.83
N GLY A 95 -9.60 -13.52 -20.73
CA GLY A 95 -10.82 -12.71 -20.68
C GLY A 95 -11.67 -12.93 -19.43
N LEU A 96 -11.03 -13.28 -18.30
CA LEU A 96 -11.67 -13.55 -17.01
C LEU A 96 -11.71 -12.33 -16.07
#